data_AF-A0A5M3ZCG2-F1
#
_entry.id   AF-A0A5M3ZCG2-F1
#
_cell.length_a   1.000
_cell.length_b   1.000
_cell.length_c   1.000
_cell.angle_alpha   90.00
_cell.angle_beta   90.00
_cell.angle_gamma   90.00
#
_symmetry.space_group_name_H-M   'P 1'
#
loop_
_entity.id
_entity.type
_entity.pdbx_description
1 polymer ?
#
loop_
_entity_poly.entity_id
_entity_poly.type
_entity_poly.pdbx_seq_one_letter_code
_entity_poly.pdbx_strand_id
1 'polypeptide(L)'
;MNENSHTAQEICAFANRYRKRDGGKVVSMHYDPFTVKVRLHWDDGGRDWLIRFTFSGRSSFIDEKVQNEAVAMKFVALNTPIPIPRVIAYGTAADNPTGLGPFIIMTWVDGRKMSDVLWNTPGRGLEETRATREILYGQMADILLELWKLNFDRIGSLVQAEITRTFSANRRPSSQGISELSRVWDLSDHIGPSRIYHSAVDYIYSLLELQSIRLERQQTIMGDTASYREQYAARHLMKAIALSFISRANNYGPFKLFAEGLRPEHILVDDSLQVTAVTNWEFCYSGPVQFAGSMPDWLLPLAPHTYIKQRGLPAFLQSYITEASAFLEMLKKKEDGGAHDGDRLSLAVRSQASILYIGIF
;
A
#
# COMPACT_ATOMS: atom_id res chain seq x y z
N MET A 1 22.65 1.89 33.73
CA MET A 1 22.74 2.84 32.60
C MET A 1 21.83 2.29 31.50
N ASN A 2 20.78 3.02 31.14
CA ASN A 2 19.63 2.52 30.40
C ASN A 2 19.98 2.09 28.97
N GLU A 3 19.66 0.85 28.59
CA GLU A 3 19.74 0.35 27.20
C GLU A 3 19.06 1.29 26.20
N ASN A 4 17.94 1.91 26.59
CA ASN A 4 17.23 2.90 25.77
C ASN A 4 18.04 4.15 25.41
N SER A 5 19.00 4.56 26.26
CA SER A 5 19.86 5.71 25.97
C SER A 5 20.95 5.37 24.96
N HIS A 6 21.40 4.11 24.95
CA HIS A 6 22.44 3.64 24.02
C HIS A 6 21.87 3.51 22.61
N THR A 7 20.71 2.85 22.48
CA THR A 7 20.03 2.67 21.19
C THR A 7 19.68 4.01 20.53
N ALA A 8 19.24 5.01 21.31
CA ALA A 8 18.95 6.34 20.79
C ALA A 8 20.20 7.06 20.24
N GLN A 9 21.35 6.91 20.91
CA GLN A 9 22.62 7.49 20.46
C GLN A 9 23.12 6.83 19.17
N GLU A 10 23.02 5.51 19.05
CA GLU A 10 23.41 4.77 17.84
C GLU A 10 22.56 5.16 16.64
N ILE A 11 21.24 5.30 16.82
CA ILE A 11 20.33 5.74 15.76
C ILE A 11 20.66 7.16 15.30
N CYS A 12 20.91 8.09 16.23
CA CYS A 12 21.34 9.45 15.88
C CYS A 12 22.68 9.44 15.14
N ALA A 13 23.68 8.70 15.64
CA ALA A 13 24.99 8.58 15.01
C ALA A 13 24.88 8.01 13.59
N PHE A 14 23.99 7.06 13.37
CA PHE A 14 23.72 6.52 12.04
C PHE A 14 23.11 7.58 11.11
N ALA A 15 22.08 8.30 11.56
CA ALA A 15 21.43 9.33 10.75
C ALA A 15 22.36 10.53 10.46
N ASN A 16 23.24 10.89 11.39
CA ASN A 16 24.23 11.98 11.23
C ASN A 16 25.14 11.74 10.01
N ARG A 17 25.47 10.48 9.68
CA ARG A 17 26.27 10.13 8.48
C ARG A 17 25.60 10.61 7.19
N TYR A 18 24.27 10.50 7.12
CA TYR A 18 23.49 10.94 5.97
C TYR A 18 23.20 12.45 6.01
N ARG A 19 23.00 13.02 7.20
CA ARG A 19 22.84 14.48 7.39
C ARG A 19 24.14 15.24 7.15
N LYS A 20 25.29 14.55 7.21
CA LYS A 20 26.65 15.14 7.20
C LYS A 20 26.82 16.18 8.31
N ARG A 21 26.20 15.93 9.46
CA ARG A 21 26.20 16.83 10.61
C ARG A 21 25.93 16.05 11.91
N ASP A 22 26.67 16.41 12.94
CA ASP A 22 26.48 15.89 14.29
C ASP A 22 25.39 16.63 15.07
N GLY A 23 25.07 16.13 16.26
CA GLY A 23 24.10 16.76 17.17
C GLY A 23 22.64 16.42 16.89
N GLY A 24 22.37 15.35 16.13
CA GLY A 24 21.02 14.82 15.97
C GLY A 24 20.42 14.38 17.31
N LYS A 25 19.14 14.70 17.52
CA LYS A 25 18.38 14.38 18.74
C LYS A 25 17.15 13.56 18.38
N VAL A 26 16.86 12.52 19.15
CA VAL A 26 15.58 11.79 19.06
C VAL A 26 14.48 12.66 19.65
N VAL A 27 13.45 12.96 18.86
CA VAL A 27 12.27 13.71 19.28
C VAL A 27 11.19 12.77 19.78
N SER A 28 10.91 11.71 19.01
CA SER A 28 9.93 10.69 19.38
C SER A 28 10.30 9.34 18.77
N MET A 29 9.79 8.28 19.39
CA MET A 29 9.98 6.91 18.95
C MET A 29 8.65 6.16 19.04
N HIS A 30 8.27 5.52 17.94
CA HIS A 30 7.03 4.77 17.83
C HIS A 30 7.36 3.33 17.45
N TYR A 31 6.78 2.40 18.21
CA TYR A 31 6.94 0.97 18.03
C TYR A 31 5.63 0.38 17.52
N ASP A 32 5.70 -0.22 16.33
CA ASP A 32 4.66 -1.08 15.79
C ASP A 32 5.20 -2.53 15.82
N PRO A 33 4.35 -3.58 15.81
CA PRO A 33 4.80 -4.98 15.89
C PRO A 33 5.86 -5.40 14.84
N PHE A 34 5.99 -4.64 13.76
CA PHE A 34 6.90 -4.94 12.65
C PHE A 34 7.88 -3.81 12.32
N THR A 35 7.72 -2.61 12.89
CA THR A 35 8.56 -1.45 12.55
C THR A 35 8.84 -0.56 13.74
N VAL A 36 10.05 0.02 13.79
CA VAL A 36 10.37 1.16 14.66
C VAL A 36 10.50 2.41 13.82
N LYS A 37 9.83 3.48 14.24
CA LYS A 37 9.83 4.79 13.60
C LYS A 37 10.40 5.81 14.57
N VAL A 38 11.45 6.51 14.17
CA VAL A 38 12.16 7.48 15.02
C VAL A 38 12.19 8.83 14.33
N ARG A 39 11.63 9.85 14.99
CA ARG A 39 11.73 11.24 14.55
C ARG A 39 13.02 11.84 15.09
N LEU A 40 13.79 12.47 14.21
CA LEU A 40 15.10 13.03 14.48
C LEU A 40 15.13 14.52 14.14
N HIS A 41 15.74 15.32 15.01
CA HIS A 41 15.88 16.77 14.87
C HIS A 41 17.35 17.22 14.96
N TRP A 42 17.69 18.29 14.24
CA TRP A 42 18.97 18.97 14.32
C TRP A 42 18.74 20.48 14.44
N ASP A 43 19.53 21.15 15.28
CA ASP A 43 19.52 22.62 15.43
C ASP A 43 20.24 23.29 14.23
N ASP A 44 19.81 22.98 13.00
CA ASP A 44 20.41 23.45 11.74
C ASP A 44 19.43 24.24 10.84
N GLY A 45 18.22 24.48 11.34
CA GLY A 45 17.14 25.17 10.61
C GLY A 45 16.48 24.34 9.51
N GLY A 46 16.93 23.09 9.29
CA GLY A 46 16.32 22.19 8.34
C GLY A 46 15.17 21.38 8.93
N ARG A 47 14.43 20.68 8.07
CA ARG A 47 13.35 19.78 8.48
C ARG A 47 13.87 18.57 9.26
N ASP A 48 13.05 18.13 10.20
CA ASP A 48 13.19 16.84 10.89
C ASP A 48 13.17 15.68 9.91
N TRP A 49 13.80 14.58 10.31
CA TRP A 49 13.80 13.33 9.56
C TRP A 49 13.05 12.24 10.31
N LEU A 50 12.47 11.32 9.56
CA LEU A 50 11.97 10.04 10.04
C LEU A 50 12.93 8.95 9.58
N ILE A 51 13.45 8.16 10.51
CA ILE A 51 14.05 6.87 10.18
C ILE A 51 13.09 5.76 10.58
N ARG A 52 12.79 4.87 9.64
CA ARG A 52 11.98 3.68 9.87
C ARG A 52 12.83 2.44 9.68
N PHE A 53 12.81 1.56 10.66
CA PHE A 53 13.41 0.23 10.64
C PHE A 53 12.31 -0.82 10.55
N THR A 54 12.56 -1.89 9.80
CA THR A 54 11.62 -3.00 9.63
C THR A 54 12.25 -4.28 10.18
N PHE A 55 11.55 -4.96 11.08
CA PHE A 55 12.11 -6.13 11.76
C PHE A 55 11.84 -7.44 11.04
N SER A 56 12.80 -8.36 11.16
CA SER A 56 12.79 -9.71 10.58
C SER A 56 11.79 -10.66 11.24
N GLY A 57 11.13 -10.25 12.32
CA GLY A 57 10.44 -11.16 13.24
C GLY A 57 9.49 -12.15 12.59
N ARG A 58 8.86 -11.81 11.45
CA ARG A 58 8.02 -12.74 10.68
C ARG A 58 7.96 -12.52 9.16
N SER A 59 8.52 -11.48 8.54
CA SER A 59 8.29 -11.24 7.09
C SER A 59 9.36 -11.89 6.20
N SER A 60 8.96 -12.58 5.12
CA SER A 60 9.90 -12.95 4.05
C SER A 60 10.37 -11.70 3.31
N PHE A 61 11.60 -11.73 2.78
CA PHE A 61 12.15 -10.72 1.86
C PHE A 61 12.13 -9.26 2.38
N ILE A 62 12.42 -9.03 3.66
CA ILE A 62 12.36 -7.69 4.28
C ILE A 62 13.21 -6.63 3.57
N ASP A 63 14.44 -6.98 3.19
CA ASP A 63 15.36 -6.06 2.51
C ASP A 63 14.78 -5.64 1.17
N GLU A 64 14.28 -6.60 0.41
CA GLU A 64 13.65 -6.35 -0.88
C GLU A 64 12.40 -5.47 -0.74
N LYS A 65 11.55 -5.74 0.26
CA LYS A 65 10.33 -4.95 0.50
C LYS A 65 10.65 -3.50 0.79
N VAL A 66 11.62 -3.24 1.66
CA VAL A 66 12.07 -1.88 2.01
C VAL A 66 12.68 -1.18 0.80
N GLN A 67 13.48 -1.87 -0.01
CA GLN A 67 14.00 -1.32 -1.26
C GLN A 67 12.89 -1.00 -2.27
N ASN A 68 11.93 -1.90 -2.45
CA ASN A 68 10.81 -1.72 -3.38
C ASN A 68 9.99 -0.49 -3.01
N GLU A 69 9.68 -0.32 -1.73
CA GLU A 69 8.97 0.85 -1.22
C GLU A 69 9.75 2.14 -1.48
N ALA A 70 11.04 2.18 -1.12
CA ALA A 70 11.86 3.38 -1.32
C ALA A 70 11.97 3.77 -2.80
N VAL A 71 12.06 2.78 -3.70
CA VAL A 71 12.07 3.00 -5.15
C VAL A 71 10.70 3.49 -5.64
N ALA A 72 9.60 2.92 -5.14
CA ALA A 72 8.24 3.37 -5.48
C ALA A 72 7.99 4.81 -5.04
N MET A 73 8.38 5.18 -3.81
CA MET A 73 8.30 6.56 -3.32
C MET A 73 9.05 7.54 -4.22
N LYS A 74 10.28 7.19 -4.63
CA LYS A 74 11.07 8.02 -5.56
C LYS A 74 10.39 8.14 -6.92
N PHE A 75 9.86 7.03 -7.46
CA PHE A 75 9.19 7.03 -8.75
C PHE A 75 7.95 7.94 -8.73
N VAL A 76 7.07 7.78 -7.73
CA VAL A 76 5.84 8.56 -7.66
C VAL A 76 6.13 10.04 -7.42
N ALA A 77 7.11 10.38 -6.56
CA ALA A 77 7.51 11.76 -6.32
C ALA A 77 8.10 12.45 -7.57
N LEU A 78 8.66 11.69 -8.50
CA LEU A 78 9.21 12.22 -9.76
C LEU A 78 8.17 12.35 -10.87
N ASN A 79 7.13 11.52 -10.86
CA ASN A 79 6.19 11.40 -11.98
C ASN A 79 4.78 11.91 -11.67
N THR A 80 4.53 12.37 -10.44
CA THR A 80 3.22 12.88 -10.02
C THR A 80 3.39 14.08 -9.07
N PRO A 81 2.36 14.93 -8.94
CA PRO A 81 2.32 15.98 -7.92
C PRO A 81 1.93 15.44 -6.52
N ILE A 82 1.77 14.13 -6.34
CA ILE A 82 1.37 13.54 -5.05
C ILE A 82 2.43 13.90 -4.00
N PRO A 83 2.04 14.51 -2.87
CA PRO A 83 2.99 14.85 -1.83
C PRO A 83 3.46 13.57 -1.13
N ILE A 84 4.76 13.32 -1.17
CA ILE A 84 5.40 12.13 -0.58
C ILE A 84 6.58 12.58 0.27
N PRO A 85 6.80 11.98 1.45
CA PRO A 85 8.03 12.18 2.21
C PRO A 85 9.26 11.92 1.35
N ARG A 86 10.17 12.88 1.26
CA ARG A 86 11.36 12.73 0.41
C ARG A 86 12.29 11.68 1.00
N VAL A 87 12.51 10.60 0.25
CA VAL A 87 13.50 9.57 0.60
C VAL A 87 14.90 10.16 0.52
N ILE A 88 15.62 10.12 1.64
CA ILE A 88 17.00 10.59 1.79
C ILE A 88 17.96 9.42 1.58
N ALA A 89 17.70 8.30 2.26
CA ALA A 89 18.50 7.09 2.19
C ALA A 89 17.62 5.88 2.48
N TYR A 90 18.04 4.71 2.01
CA TYR A 90 17.47 3.43 2.37
C TYR A 90 18.56 2.37 2.23
N GLY A 91 18.40 1.24 2.91
CA GLY A 91 19.38 0.16 2.85
C GLY A 91 18.86 -1.13 3.46
N THR A 92 19.61 -2.20 3.21
CA THR A 92 19.37 -3.54 3.75
C THR A 92 19.74 -3.63 5.22
N ALA A 93 19.41 -4.75 5.86
CA ALA A 93 19.91 -5.06 7.20
C ALA A 93 21.44 -5.02 7.29
N ALA A 94 22.15 -5.48 6.24
CA ALA A 94 23.61 -5.48 6.20
C ALA A 94 24.19 -4.06 6.13
N ASP A 95 23.45 -3.11 5.54
CA ASP A 95 23.86 -1.70 5.46
C ASP A 95 23.60 -0.93 6.77
N ASN A 96 22.87 -1.53 7.73
CA ASN A 96 22.46 -0.89 8.97
C ASN A 96 23.35 -1.31 10.15
N PRO A 97 24.25 -0.44 10.64
CA PRO A 97 25.15 -0.74 11.75
C PRO A 97 24.44 -0.89 13.11
N THR A 98 23.17 -0.46 13.22
CA THR A 98 22.40 -0.58 14.48
C THR A 98 21.84 -1.99 14.71
N GLY A 99 21.88 -2.86 13.70
CA GLY A 99 21.29 -4.21 13.78
C GLY A 99 19.75 -4.23 13.79
N LEU A 100 19.08 -3.08 13.62
CA LEU A 100 17.61 -2.97 13.68
C LEU A 100 16.89 -3.41 12.38
N GLY A 101 17.60 -4.02 11.43
CA GLY A 101 17.06 -4.47 10.14
C GLY A 101 17.18 -3.43 9.02
N PRO A 102 16.58 -3.67 7.84
CA PRO A 102 16.56 -2.69 6.76
C PRO A 102 15.85 -1.40 7.17
N PHE A 103 16.19 -0.31 6.48
CA PHE A 103 15.74 1.02 6.88
C PHE A 103 15.38 1.93 5.69
N ILE A 104 14.52 2.92 5.97
CA ILE A 104 14.30 4.10 5.13
C ILE A 104 14.46 5.35 6.00
N ILE A 105 15.29 6.29 5.55
CA ILE A 105 15.39 7.66 6.07
C ILE A 105 14.66 8.58 5.11
N MET A 106 13.69 9.33 5.61
CA MET A 106 12.87 10.25 4.83
C MET A 106 12.63 11.55 5.59
N THR A 107 12.20 12.61 4.91
CA THR A 107 11.80 13.86 5.58
C THR A 107 10.57 13.63 6.44
N TRP A 108 10.55 14.21 7.64
CA TRP A 108 9.34 14.31 8.45
C TRP A 108 8.32 15.22 7.75
N VAL A 109 7.04 14.86 7.86
CA VAL A 109 5.91 15.66 7.39
C VAL A 109 4.89 15.71 8.51
N ASP A 110 4.48 16.92 8.87
CA ASP A 110 3.43 17.15 9.85
C ASP A 110 2.04 17.01 9.24
N GLY A 111 1.10 16.53 10.04
CA GLY A 111 -0.30 16.39 9.66
C GLY A 111 -1.03 15.39 10.55
N ARG A 112 -2.36 15.41 10.45
CA ARG A 112 -3.25 14.45 11.10
C ARG A 112 -3.67 13.41 10.09
N LYS A 113 -3.95 12.18 10.53
CA LYS A 113 -4.42 11.13 9.62
C LYS A 113 -5.77 11.52 9.03
N MET A 114 -5.94 11.36 7.72
CA MET A 114 -7.21 11.61 7.05
C MET A 114 -8.33 10.72 7.63
N SER A 115 -8.03 9.47 8.02
CA SER A 115 -8.97 8.57 8.69
C SER A 115 -9.60 9.13 9.96
N ASP A 116 -8.81 9.88 10.75
CA ASP A 116 -9.29 10.43 12.03
C ASP A 116 -10.37 11.49 11.79
N VAL A 117 -10.26 12.21 10.67
CA VAL A 117 -11.23 13.22 10.22
C VAL A 117 -12.40 12.57 9.51
N LEU A 118 -12.12 11.59 8.63
CA LEU A 118 -13.12 10.99 7.74
C LEU A 118 -14.12 10.12 8.50
N TRP A 119 -13.69 9.36 9.51
CA TRP A 119 -14.55 8.39 10.21
C TRP A 119 -14.92 8.80 11.63
N ASN A 120 -14.64 10.04 12.02
CA ASN A 120 -14.96 10.63 13.33
C ASN A 120 -14.66 9.66 14.50
N THR A 121 -13.37 9.36 14.70
CA THR A 121 -12.96 8.50 15.83
C THR A 121 -13.29 9.22 17.14
N PRO A 122 -14.06 8.61 18.07
CA PRO A 122 -14.49 9.27 19.31
C PRO A 122 -13.30 9.89 20.07
N GLY A 123 -13.39 11.17 20.40
CA GLY A 123 -12.38 11.91 21.17
C GLY A 123 -11.44 12.82 20.38
N ARG A 124 -11.57 12.95 19.05
CA ARG A 124 -10.70 13.83 18.21
C ARG A 124 -11.38 15.07 17.60
N GLY A 125 -12.65 15.31 17.92
CA GLY A 125 -13.25 16.66 17.90
C GLY A 125 -13.50 17.32 16.54
N LEU A 126 -13.54 16.57 15.44
CA LEU A 126 -14.04 17.09 14.16
C LEU A 126 -15.33 16.35 13.80
N GLU A 127 -16.45 17.07 13.80
CA GLU A 127 -17.70 16.53 13.25
C GLU A 127 -17.50 16.29 11.76
N GLU A 128 -17.73 15.06 11.32
CA GLU A 128 -17.78 14.72 9.91
C GLU A 128 -18.98 15.44 9.27
N THR A 129 -18.71 16.51 8.54
CA THR A 129 -19.73 17.15 7.71
C THR A 129 -19.68 16.59 6.30
N ARG A 130 -20.81 16.65 5.58
CA ARG A 130 -20.85 16.34 4.14
C ARG A 130 -19.79 17.10 3.34
N ALA A 131 -19.56 18.38 3.67
CA ALA A 131 -18.54 19.20 3.01
C ALA A 131 -17.12 18.68 3.27
N THR A 132 -16.81 18.30 4.52
CA THR A 132 -15.54 17.66 4.88
C THR A 132 -15.31 16.40 4.05
N ARG A 133 -16.32 15.53 3.95
CA ARG A 133 -16.23 14.30 3.17
C ARG A 133 -15.98 14.56 1.68
N GLU A 134 -16.70 15.52 1.09
CA GLU A 134 -16.52 15.90 -0.32
C GLU A 134 -15.09 16.40 -0.60
N ILE A 135 -14.49 17.17 0.31
CA ILE A 135 -13.09 17.63 0.21
C ILE A 135 -12.11 16.45 0.26
N LEU A 136 -12.27 15.56 1.24
CA LEU A 136 -11.35 14.42 1.42
C LEU A 136 -11.49 13.40 0.28
N TYR A 137 -12.70 13.04 -0.12
CA TYR A 137 -12.94 12.19 -1.29
C TYR A 137 -12.44 12.81 -2.59
N GLY A 138 -12.59 14.13 -2.75
CA GLY A 138 -12.02 14.85 -3.88
C GLY A 138 -10.50 14.71 -3.97
N GLN A 139 -9.78 14.84 -2.85
CA GLN A 139 -8.33 14.68 -2.84
C GLN A 139 -7.89 13.22 -3.00
N MET A 140 -8.65 12.26 -2.47
CA MET A 140 -8.42 10.84 -2.76
C MET A 140 -8.58 10.53 -4.24
N ALA A 141 -9.60 11.10 -4.88
CA ALA A 141 -9.81 10.98 -6.32
C ALA A 141 -8.63 11.59 -7.10
N ASP A 142 -8.15 12.78 -6.72
CA ASP A 142 -6.97 13.39 -7.36
C ASP A 142 -5.74 12.47 -7.28
N ILE A 143 -5.47 11.88 -6.11
CA ILE A 143 -4.36 10.92 -5.92
C ILE A 143 -4.53 9.71 -6.85
N LEU A 144 -5.71 9.09 -6.88
CA LEU A 144 -5.95 7.93 -7.73
C LEU A 144 -5.84 8.28 -9.22
N LEU A 145 -6.30 9.46 -9.64
CA LEU A 145 -6.20 9.93 -11.02
C LEU A 145 -4.73 10.17 -11.43
N GLU A 146 -3.90 10.69 -10.54
CA GLU A 146 -2.45 10.83 -10.79
C GLU A 146 -1.76 9.45 -10.91
N LEU A 147 -2.09 8.50 -10.04
CA LEU A 147 -1.58 7.14 -10.14
C LEU A 147 -2.06 6.41 -11.41
N TRP A 148 -3.30 6.66 -11.83
CA TRP A 148 -3.90 6.04 -13.02
C TRP A 148 -3.19 6.41 -14.32
N LYS A 149 -2.53 7.59 -14.37
CA LYS A 149 -1.75 8.03 -15.52
C LYS A 149 -0.45 7.22 -15.70
N LEU A 150 0.01 6.53 -14.65
CA LEU A 150 1.27 5.79 -14.64
C LEU A 150 1.06 4.42 -15.30
N ASN A 151 1.55 4.30 -16.54
CA ASN A 151 1.47 3.09 -17.35
C ASN A 151 2.78 2.30 -17.34
N PHE A 152 2.66 0.98 -17.36
CA PHE A 152 3.78 0.05 -17.45
C PHE A 152 3.52 -1.03 -18.49
N ASP A 153 4.61 -1.61 -19.00
CA ASP A 153 4.62 -2.67 -20.02
C ASP A 153 4.54 -4.09 -19.42
N ARG A 154 4.71 -4.22 -18.10
CA ARG A 154 4.66 -5.49 -17.38
C ARG A 154 4.19 -5.31 -15.93
N ILE A 155 3.83 -6.43 -15.31
CA ILE A 155 3.48 -6.55 -13.90
C ILE A 155 4.74 -6.91 -13.10
N GLY A 156 5.05 -6.11 -12.09
CA GLY A 156 6.26 -6.25 -11.29
C GLY A 156 6.48 -5.09 -10.33
N SER A 157 7.29 -5.29 -9.30
CA SER A 157 7.77 -4.21 -8.45
C SER A 157 8.84 -3.38 -9.17
N LEU A 158 8.88 -2.10 -8.82
CA LEU A 158 9.77 -1.13 -9.45
C LEU A 158 11.21 -1.35 -9.03
N VAL A 159 12.12 -1.22 -9.99
CA VAL A 159 13.56 -1.11 -9.78
C VAL A 159 14.08 0.15 -10.44
N GLN A 160 15.08 0.77 -9.81
CA GLN A 160 15.79 1.91 -10.37
C GLN A 160 17.14 1.44 -10.89
N ALA A 161 17.42 1.66 -12.18
CA ALA A 161 18.72 1.38 -12.77
C ALA A 161 19.79 2.32 -12.18
N GLU A 162 20.94 1.77 -11.82
CA GLU A 162 21.98 2.51 -11.10
C GLU A 162 22.58 3.64 -11.94
N ILE A 163 22.87 3.37 -13.21
CA ILE A 163 23.52 4.30 -14.13
C ILE A 163 22.52 5.30 -14.72
N THR A 164 21.48 4.79 -15.39
CA THR A 164 20.52 5.63 -16.14
C THR A 164 19.49 6.30 -15.23
N ARG A 165 19.37 5.86 -13.96
CA ARG A 165 18.34 6.29 -12.99
C ARG A 165 16.90 6.06 -13.47
N THR A 166 16.72 5.28 -14.53
CA THR A 166 15.41 4.94 -15.09
C THR A 166 14.70 3.90 -14.23
N PHE A 167 13.38 3.95 -14.23
CA PHE A 167 12.52 3.04 -13.47
C PHE A 167 11.92 1.99 -14.41
N SER A 168 11.80 0.75 -13.92
CA SER A 168 11.15 -0.34 -14.66
C SER A 168 10.55 -1.37 -13.69
N ALA A 169 9.50 -2.08 -14.11
CA ALA A 169 8.85 -3.10 -13.30
C ALA A 169 9.54 -4.47 -13.48
N ASN A 170 10.81 -4.58 -13.08
CA ASN A 170 11.66 -5.75 -13.36
C ASN A 170 11.95 -6.65 -12.14
N ARG A 171 11.14 -6.54 -11.09
CA ARG A 171 11.20 -7.42 -9.92
C ARG A 171 9.82 -8.04 -9.67
N ARG A 172 9.78 -9.16 -8.95
CA ARG A 172 8.50 -9.80 -8.62
C ARG A 172 7.50 -8.83 -7.98
N PRO A 173 6.19 -8.97 -8.25
CA PRO A 173 5.15 -8.22 -7.55
C PRO A 173 5.19 -8.48 -6.05
N SER A 174 5.34 -7.41 -5.27
CA SER A 174 5.34 -7.47 -3.80
C SER A 174 3.94 -7.16 -3.26
N SER A 175 2.97 -8.06 -3.38
CA SER A 175 1.64 -7.87 -2.73
C SER A 175 1.66 -8.27 -1.25
N GLN A 176 0.74 -7.70 -0.46
CA GLN A 176 0.57 -8.10 0.94
C GLN A 176 0.21 -9.59 1.04
N GLY A 177 -0.67 -10.05 0.16
CA GLY A 177 -1.08 -11.44 0.10
C GLY A 177 0.06 -12.41 -0.22
N ILE A 178 0.92 -12.10 -1.20
CA ILE A 178 2.13 -12.89 -1.52
C ILE A 178 3.09 -12.92 -0.32
N SER A 179 3.27 -11.78 0.37
CA SER A 179 4.11 -11.69 1.56
C SER A 179 3.58 -12.56 2.69
N GLU A 180 2.27 -12.55 2.94
CA GLU A 180 1.63 -13.39 3.97
C GLU A 180 1.66 -14.87 3.62
N LEU A 181 1.47 -15.22 2.36
CA LEU A 181 1.60 -16.59 1.85
C LEU A 181 3.02 -17.13 2.02
N SER A 182 4.02 -16.36 1.61
CA SER A 182 5.44 -16.70 1.82
C SER A 182 5.74 -16.95 3.29
N ARG A 183 5.25 -16.05 4.15
CA ARG A 183 5.54 -16.02 5.59
C ARG A 183 4.84 -17.14 6.36
N VAL A 184 3.53 -17.28 6.19
CA VAL A 184 2.69 -18.17 7.03
C VAL A 184 2.74 -19.60 6.52
N TRP A 185 2.85 -19.74 5.20
CA TRP A 185 2.69 -21.03 4.55
C TRP A 185 3.97 -21.55 3.91
N ASP A 186 5.10 -20.86 4.07
CA ASP A 186 6.39 -21.23 3.49
C ASP A 186 6.31 -21.50 1.98
N LEU A 187 5.70 -20.54 1.26
CA LEU A 187 5.50 -20.61 -0.19
C LEU A 187 6.56 -19.82 -0.98
N SER A 188 7.68 -19.49 -0.33
CA SER A 188 8.77 -18.70 -0.91
C SER A 188 9.30 -19.31 -2.21
N ASP A 189 9.39 -20.65 -2.29
CA ASP A 189 9.86 -21.39 -3.47
C ASP A 189 8.94 -21.24 -4.69
N HIS A 190 7.64 -20.98 -4.46
CA HIS A 190 6.65 -20.76 -5.53
C HIS A 190 6.63 -19.30 -6.01
N ILE A 191 7.33 -18.41 -5.30
CA ILE A 191 7.34 -16.95 -5.50
C ILE A 191 8.79 -16.55 -5.88
N GLY A 192 9.25 -17.08 -7.02
CA GLY A 192 10.61 -16.84 -7.51
C GLY A 192 10.96 -15.34 -7.60
N PRO A 193 12.20 -14.95 -7.26
CA PRO A 193 12.60 -13.53 -7.10
C PRO A 193 12.50 -12.67 -8.37
N SER A 194 12.60 -13.30 -9.55
CA SER A 194 12.58 -12.62 -10.85
C SER A 194 11.26 -12.78 -11.61
N ARG A 195 10.21 -13.33 -10.98
CA ARG A 195 8.95 -13.62 -11.67
C ARG A 195 8.16 -12.33 -11.93
N ILE A 196 8.31 -11.81 -13.14
CA ILE A 196 7.49 -10.75 -13.73
C ILE A 196 6.39 -11.38 -14.60
N TYR A 197 5.35 -10.61 -14.92
CA TYR A 197 4.27 -11.08 -15.79
C TYR A 197 4.01 -10.09 -16.91
N HIS A 198 3.80 -10.61 -18.11
CA HIS A 198 3.43 -9.83 -19.31
C HIS A 198 1.94 -9.88 -19.60
N SER A 199 1.16 -10.61 -18.79
CA SER A 199 -0.29 -10.64 -18.90
C SER A 199 -1.00 -10.64 -17.54
N ALA A 200 -2.17 -10.00 -17.49
CA ALA A 200 -3.05 -9.99 -16.33
C ALA A 200 -3.56 -11.39 -15.99
N VAL A 201 -3.87 -12.20 -17.01
CA VAL A 201 -4.29 -13.60 -16.86
C VAL A 201 -3.22 -14.42 -16.16
N ASP A 202 -1.96 -14.37 -16.61
CA ASP A 202 -0.88 -15.17 -16.00
C ASP A 202 -0.63 -14.76 -14.55
N TYR A 203 -0.67 -13.45 -14.27
CA TYR A 203 -0.52 -12.96 -12.91
C TYR A 203 -1.67 -13.43 -12.02
N ILE A 204 -2.92 -13.21 -12.42
CA ILE A 204 -4.10 -13.62 -11.63
C ILE A 204 -4.12 -15.14 -11.44
N TYR A 205 -3.79 -15.91 -12.47
CA TYR A 205 -3.67 -17.37 -12.36
C TYR A 205 -2.61 -17.76 -11.33
N SER A 206 -1.44 -17.12 -11.33
CA SER A 206 -0.40 -17.38 -10.33
C SER A 206 -0.87 -17.11 -8.89
N LEU A 207 -1.67 -16.05 -8.68
CA LEU A 207 -2.23 -15.75 -7.36
C LEU A 207 -3.23 -16.83 -6.93
N LEU A 208 -4.09 -17.27 -7.84
CA LEU A 208 -5.07 -18.35 -7.57
C LEU A 208 -4.38 -19.70 -7.32
N GLU A 209 -3.28 -19.98 -8.01
CA GLU A 209 -2.46 -21.17 -7.79
C GLU A 209 -1.85 -21.16 -6.39
N LEU A 210 -1.25 -20.03 -5.97
CA LEU A 210 -0.73 -19.88 -4.60
C LEU A 210 -1.80 -20.11 -3.52
N GLN A 211 -3.03 -19.63 -3.76
CA GLN A 211 -4.17 -19.88 -2.86
C GLN A 211 -4.58 -21.35 -2.81
N SER A 212 -4.41 -22.09 -3.92
CA SER A 212 -4.67 -23.53 -3.99
C SER A 212 -3.71 -24.30 -3.10
N ILE A 213 -2.42 -24.01 -3.27
CA ILE A 213 -1.34 -24.63 -2.49
C ILE A 213 -1.55 -24.32 -1.00
N ARG A 214 -1.96 -23.08 -0.66
CA ARG A 214 -2.35 -22.71 0.71
C ARG A 214 -3.44 -23.63 1.27
N LEU A 215 -4.53 -23.81 0.52
CA LEU A 215 -5.67 -24.61 0.98
C LEU A 215 -5.29 -26.09 1.18
N GLU A 216 -4.49 -26.66 0.28
CA GLU A 216 -3.99 -28.04 0.42
C GLU A 216 -3.14 -28.22 1.69
N ARG A 217 -2.22 -27.27 1.97
CA ARG A 217 -1.43 -27.27 3.21
C ARG A 217 -2.32 -27.09 4.44
N GLN A 218 -3.29 -26.18 4.39
CA GLN A 218 -4.22 -25.93 5.49
C GLN A 218 -5.09 -27.15 5.82
N GLN A 219 -5.60 -27.85 4.80
CA GLN A 219 -6.39 -29.07 4.97
C GLN A 219 -5.62 -30.14 5.74
N THR A 220 -4.34 -30.29 5.40
CA THR A 220 -3.44 -31.27 6.04
C THR A 220 -3.25 -30.96 7.53
N ILE A 221 -3.26 -29.68 7.92
CA ILE A 221 -3.01 -29.24 9.31
C ILE A 221 -4.30 -29.23 10.15
N MET A 222 -5.40 -28.70 9.60
CA MET A 222 -6.61 -28.38 10.37
C MET A 222 -7.70 -29.45 10.30
N GLY A 223 -7.60 -30.42 9.38
CA GLY A 223 -8.68 -31.35 9.10
C GLY A 223 -9.92 -30.67 8.50
N ASP A 224 -11.05 -31.39 8.46
CA ASP A 224 -12.29 -30.92 7.87
C ASP A 224 -13.12 -30.08 8.86
N THR A 225 -13.02 -28.75 8.76
CA THR A 225 -13.81 -27.80 9.55
C THR A 225 -14.80 -27.06 8.64
N ALA A 226 -15.94 -26.61 9.20
CA ALA A 226 -16.90 -25.78 8.45
C ALA A 226 -16.23 -24.54 7.83
N SER A 227 -15.32 -23.89 8.56
CA SER A 227 -14.55 -22.75 8.06
C SER A 227 -13.63 -23.10 6.88
N TYR A 228 -13.02 -24.28 6.89
CA TYR A 228 -12.23 -24.76 5.75
C TYR A 228 -13.11 -24.98 4.51
N ARG A 229 -14.27 -25.63 4.66
CA ARG A 229 -15.21 -25.86 3.54
C ARG A 229 -15.69 -24.56 2.91
N GLU A 230 -16.01 -23.55 3.72
CA GLU A 230 -16.39 -22.22 3.24
C GLU A 230 -15.26 -21.55 2.45
N GLN A 231 -14.03 -21.55 2.98
CA GLN A 231 -12.87 -20.99 2.30
C GLN A 231 -12.57 -21.74 0.99
N TYR A 232 -12.66 -23.07 1.02
CA TYR A 232 -12.47 -23.92 -0.15
C TYR A 232 -13.49 -23.60 -1.24
N ALA A 233 -14.79 -23.54 -0.89
CA ALA A 233 -15.85 -23.21 -1.83
C ALA A 233 -15.68 -21.80 -2.40
N ALA A 234 -15.39 -20.80 -1.55
CA ALA A 234 -15.18 -19.43 -1.98
C ALA A 234 -14.00 -19.30 -2.96
N ARG A 235 -12.85 -19.94 -2.68
CA ARG A 235 -11.67 -19.88 -3.55
C ARG A 235 -11.88 -20.64 -4.86
N HIS A 236 -12.59 -21.76 -4.86
CA HIS A 236 -12.94 -22.48 -6.09
C HIS A 236 -13.92 -21.69 -6.96
N LEU A 237 -14.93 -21.07 -6.35
CA LEU A 237 -15.81 -20.15 -7.06
C LEU A 237 -14.99 -19.01 -7.65
N MET A 238 -14.10 -18.40 -6.87
CA MET A 238 -13.23 -17.32 -7.36
C MET A 238 -12.39 -17.74 -8.55
N LYS A 239 -11.78 -18.94 -8.52
CA LYS A 239 -11.05 -19.49 -9.69
C LYS A 239 -11.93 -19.59 -10.93
N ALA A 240 -13.17 -20.05 -10.76
CA ALA A 240 -14.11 -20.22 -11.87
C ALA A 240 -14.52 -18.89 -12.51
N ILE A 241 -14.57 -17.80 -11.74
CA ILE A 241 -15.03 -16.48 -12.21
C ILE A 241 -13.91 -15.46 -12.42
N ALA A 242 -12.69 -15.67 -11.93
CA ALA A 242 -11.63 -14.67 -11.92
C ALA A 242 -11.33 -14.11 -13.33
N LEU A 243 -11.30 -14.98 -14.34
CA LEU A 243 -11.00 -14.58 -15.72
C LEU A 243 -12.14 -13.76 -16.35
N SER A 244 -13.38 -13.86 -15.86
CA SER A 244 -14.49 -13.04 -16.39
C SER A 244 -14.37 -11.56 -16.01
N PHE A 245 -13.53 -11.24 -15.02
CA PHE A 245 -13.23 -9.85 -14.65
C PHE A 245 -12.10 -9.25 -15.50
N ILE A 246 -11.41 -10.05 -16.32
CA ILE A 246 -10.30 -9.58 -17.15
C ILE A 246 -10.83 -9.23 -18.54
N SER A 247 -10.83 -7.93 -18.86
CA SER A 247 -11.04 -7.48 -20.24
C SER A 247 -9.92 -8.01 -21.15
N ARG A 248 -10.28 -8.66 -22.26
CA ARG A 248 -9.30 -9.13 -23.26
C ARG A 248 -8.42 -8.00 -23.79
N ALA A 249 -8.98 -6.81 -23.94
CA ALA A 249 -8.25 -5.63 -24.42
C ALA A 249 -7.13 -5.20 -23.46
N ASN A 250 -7.28 -5.48 -22.17
CA ASN A 250 -6.35 -5.06 -21.13
C ASN A 250 -5.47 -6.20 -20.60
N ASN A 251 -5.51 -7.38 -21.23
CA ASN A 251 -4.75 -8.53 -20.74
C ASN A 251 -3.23 -8.28 -20.82
N TYR A 252 -2.76 -7.66 -21.90
CA TYR A 252 -1.33 -7.40 -22.14
C TYR A 252 -0.92 -5.96 -21.80
N GLY A 253 -1.74 -5.27 -21.00
CA GLY A 253 -1.53 -3.90 -20.57
C GLY A 253 -2.49 -2.88 -21.21
N PRO A 254 -2.30 -1.57 -20.91
CA PRO A 254 -1.28 -1.06 -20.00
C PRO A 254 -1.51 -1.56 -18.56
N PHE A 255 -0.42 -1.85 -17.87
CA PHE A 255 -0.47 -2.13 -16.44
C PHE A 255 -0.37 -0.82 -15.65
N LYS A 256 -0.94 -0.78 -14.45
CA LYS A 256 -1.08 0.45 -13.64
C LYS A 256 -0.32 0.30 -12.34
N LEU A 257 0.18 1.41 -11.78
CA LEU A 257 0.73 1.38 -10.42
C LEU A 257 -0.41 1.06 -9.43
N PHE A 258 -0.23 -0.01 -8.67
CA PHE A 258 -1.17 -0.44 -7.64
C PHE A 258 -0.49 -0.36 -6.27
N ALA A 259 -1.15 0.31 -5.33
CA ALA A 259 -0.66 0.55 -3.98
C ALA A 259 -1.70 0.02 -2.97
N GLU A 260 -1.49 -1.18 -2.45
CA GLU A 260 -2.43 -1.85 -1.52
C GLU A 260 -2.55 -1.12 -0.16
N GLY A 261 -1.51 -0.35 0.17
CA GLY A 261 -1.48 0.51 1.34
C GLY A 261 -2.20 1.85 1.17
N LEU A 262 -2.68 2.20 -0.02
CA LEU A 262 -3.30 3.51 -0.24
C LEU A 262 -4.68 3.58 0.42
N ARG A 263 -4.73 4.12 1.65
CA ARG A 263 -5.93 4.24 2.50
C ARG A 263 -5.86 5.51 3.34
N PRO A 264 -6.99 6.06 3.83
CA PRO A 264 -7.03 7.28 4.63
C PRO A 264 -6.14 7.27 5.88
N GLU A 265 -5.84 6.10 6.46
CA GLU A 265 -4.97 5.96 7.63
C GLU A 265 -3.50 6.30 7.34
N HIS A 266 -3.11 6.27 6.06
CA HIS A 266 -1.75 6.51 5.58
C HIS A 266 -1.59 7.87 4.89
N ILE A 267 -2.63 8.69 4.92
CA ILE A 267 -2.66 10.01 4.29
C ILE A 267 -2.74 11.05 5.39
N LEU A 268 -1.86 12.04 5.31
CA LEU A 268 -1.82 13.15 6.26
C LEU A 268 -2.51 14.36 5.66
N VAL A 269 -3.27 15.07 6.48
CA VAL A 269 -3.90 16.35 6.16
C VAL A 269 -3.51 17.42 7.17
N ASP A 270 -3.44 18.67 6.71
CA ASP A 270 -3.29 19.84 7.58
C ASP A 270 -4.64 20.29 8.17
N ASP A 271 -4.63 21.40 8.91
CA ASP A 271 -5.83 21.96 9.52
C ASP A 271 -6.81 22.58 8.50
N SER A 272 -6.35 22.82 7.28
CA SER A 272 -7.19 23.22 6.14
C SER A 272 -7.69 22.01 5.32
N LEU A 273 -7.54 20.80 5.88
CA LEU A 273 -7.89 19.52 5.27
C LEU A 273 -7.11 19.21 4.00
N GLN A 274 -6.02 19.91 3.69
CA GLN A 274 -5.21 19.66 2.49
C GLN A 274 -4.24 18.51 2.73
N VAL A 275 -4.11 17.62 1.76
CA VAL A 275 -3.17 16.49 1.83
C VAL A 275 -1.74 17.02 1.90
N THR A 276 -1.03 16.66 2.97
CA THR A 276 0.39 17.03 3.17
C THR A 276 1.34 15.88 2.83
N ALA A 277 0.89 14.62 2.93
CA ALA A 277 1.69 13.46 2.54
C ALA A 277 0.86 12.18 2.35
N VAL A 278 1.29 11.34 1.41
CA VAL A 278 0.97 9.91 1.35
C VAL A 278 2.19 9.12 1.83
N THR A 279 2.05 8.40 2.94
CA THR A 279 3.19 7.88 3.71
C THR A 279 3.51 6.41 3.51
N ASN A 280 2.50 5.56 3.24
CA ASN A 280 2.67 4.12 3.17
C ASN A 280 2.69 3.63 1.71
N TRP A 281 3.89 3.39 1.19
CA TRP A 281 4.11 2.85 -0.16
C TRP A 281 4.56 1.38 -0.12
N GLU A 282 4.41 0.71 1.03
CA GLU A 282 4.60 -0.73 1.12
C GLU A 282 3.63 -1.46 0.18
N PHE A 283 4.11 -2.56 -0.37
CA PHE A 283 3.36 -3.40 -1.31
C PHE A 283 2.89 -2.66 -2.58
N CYS A 284 3.69 -1.71 -3.06
CA CYS A 284 3.47 -1.02 -4.32
C CYS A 284 4.15 -1.74 -5.49
N TYR A 285 3.42 -1.98 -6.58
CA TYR A 285 3.91 -2.64 -7.79
C TYR A 285 3.04 -2.26 -8.99
N SER A 286 3.56 -2.46 -10.20
CA SER A 286 2.74 -2.42 -11.42
C SER A 286 1.86 -3.66 -11.47
N GLY A 287 0.54 -3.48 -11.50
CA GLY A 287 -0.47 -4.54 -11.47
C GLY A 287 -1.45 -4.46 -12.64
N PRO A 288 -2.34 -5.46 -12.77
CA PRO A 288 -3.44 -5.40 -13.72
C PRO A 288 -4.27 -4.13 -13.53
N VAL A 289 -4.74 -3.55 -14.64
CA VAL A 289 -5.67 -2.41 -14.60
C VAL A 289 -6.95 -2.72 -13.80
N GLN A 290 -7.28 -4.00 -13.66
CA GLN A 290 -8.38 -4.49 -12.85
C GLN A 290 -8.21 -4.25 -11.34
N PHE A 291 -6.98 -4.08 -10.88
CA PHE A 291 -6.71 -3.83 -9.47
C PHE A 291 -6.77 -2.33 -9.20
N ALA A 292 -6.07 -1.53 -10.00
CA ALA A 292 -6.09 -0.07 -9.90
C ALA A 292 -7.47 0.54 -10.22
N GLY A 293 -8.26 -0.13 -11.06
CA GLY A 293 -9.61 0.27 -11.44
C GLY A 293 -10.72 -0.32 -10.57
N SER A 294 -10.39 -0.97 -9.45
CA SER A 294 -11.41 -1.48 -8.51
C SER A 294 -11.94 -0.37 -7.61
N MET A 295 -13.21 -0.47 -7.18
CA MET A 295 -13.72 0.42 -6.14
C MET A 295 -12.90 0.26 -4.85
N PRO A 296 -12.52 1.36 -4.18
CA PRO A 296 -11.72 1.24 -2.98
C PRO A 296 -12.43 0.45 -1.86
N ASP A 297 -11.69 -0.41 -1.16
CA ASP A 297 -12.21 -1.23 -0.06
C ASP A 297 -12.25 -0.46 1.27
N TRP A 298 -11.44 0.59 1.38
CA TRP A 298 -11.34 1.49 2.53
C TRP A 298 -12.46 2.53 2.63
N LEU A 299 -13.52 2.46 1.83
CA LEU A 299 -14.64 3.41 1.94
C LEU A 299 -15.37 3.33 3.29
N LEU A 300 -15.18 2.25 4.04
CA LEU A 300 -15.68 2.08 5.39
C LEU A 300 -14.51 1.91 6.39
N PRO A 301 -14.70 2.29 7.66
CA PRO A 301 -13.65 2.22 8.69
C PRO A 301 -13.24 0.79 9.08
N LEU A 302 -14.04 -0.22 8.70
CA LEU A 302 -13.75 -1.62 8.99
C LEU A 302 -13.60 -2.38 7.69
N ALA A 303 -12.61 -3.28 7.65
CA ALA A 303 -12.45 -4.22 6.55
C ALA A 303 -13.76 -5.02 6.32
N PRO A 304 -14.11 -5.35 5.06
CA PRO A 304 -15.40 -5.97 4.71
C PRO A 304 -15.76 -7.19 5.58
N HIS A 305 -14.81 -8.12 5.78
CA HIS A 305 -15.03 -9.32 6.59
C HIS A 305 -15.37 -9.00 8.05
N THR A 306 -14.76 -7.97 8.63
CA THR A 306 -15.01 -7.54 10.01
C THR A 306 -16.36 -6.84 10.10
N TYR A 307 -16.68 -5.96 9.15
CA TYR A 307 -17.98 -5.29 9.08
C TYR A 307 -19.12 -6.30 8.95
N ILE A 308 -19.02 -7.24 8.01
CA ILE A 308 -20.03 -8.29 7.77
C ILE A 308 -20.23 -9.16 9.01
N LYS A 309 -19.13 -9.55 9.68
CA LYS A 309 -19.22 -10.33 10.92
C LYS A 309 -19.94 -9.59 12.05
N GLN A 310 -19.74 -8.27 12.16
CA GLN A 310 -20.30 -7.46 13.24
C GLN A 310 -21.73 -6.96 12.96
N ARG A 311 -22.05 -6.63 11.70
CA ARG A 311 -23.25 -5.89 11.30
C ARG A 311 -24.12 -6.64 10.28
N GLY A 312 -23.62 -7.72 9.69
CA GLY A 312 -24.28 -8.49 8.65
C GLY A 312 -24.03 -7.96 7.23
N LEU A 313 -24.18 -8.86 6.24
CA LEU A 313 -24.00 -8.53 4.82
C LEU A 313 -24.95 -7.43 4.30
N PRO A 314 -26.26 -7.43 4.63
CA PRO A 314 -27.16 -6.36 4.16
C PRO A 314 -26.73 -4.97 4.62
N ALA A 315 -26.30 -4.84 5.89
CA ALA A 315 -25.80 -3.58 6.43
C ALA A 315 -24.49 -3.14 5.77
N PHE A 316 -23.57 -4.08 5.53
CA PHE A 316 -22.35 -3.81 4.78
C PHE A 316 -22.64 -3.28 3.38
N LEU A 317 -23.48 -3.99 2.62
CA LEU A 317 -23.81 -3.61 1.25
C LEU A 317 -24.48 -2.23 1.21
N GLN A 318 -25.42 -1.97 2.11
CA GLN A 318 -26.08 -0.67 2.19
C GLN A 318 -25.07 0.46 2.43
N SER A 319 -24.22 0.34 3.46
CA SER A 319 -23.23 1.36 3.80
C SER A 319 -22.17 1.52 2.70
N TYR A 320 -21.64 0.40 2.19
CA TYR A 320 -20.60 0.43 1.16
C TYR A 320 -21.10 1.01 -0.15
N ILE A 321 -22.31 0.64 -0.61
CA ILE A 321 -22.89 1.18 -1.85
C ILE A 321 -23.14 2.68 -1.72
N THR A 322 -23.60 3.15 -0.56
CA THR A 322 -23.78 4.58 -0.29
C THR A 322 -22.46 5.34 -0.41
N GLU A 323 -21.40 4.89 0.27
CA GLU A 323 -20.09 5.55 0.21
C GLU A 323 -19.42 5.42 -1.16
N ALA A 324 -19.56 4.27 -1.82
CA ALA A 324 -19.04 4.04 -3.17
C ALA A 324 -19.70 4.96 -4.20
N SER A 325 -21.01 5.20 -4.06
CA SER A 325 -21.73 6.12 -4.94
C SER A 325 -21.24 7.56 -4.76
N ALA A 326 -21.08 8.01 -3.50
CA ALA A 326 -20.57 9.34 -3.18
C ALA A 326 -19.12 9.53 -3.67
N PHE A 327 -18.26 8.55 -3.45
CA PHE A 327 -16.88 8.57 -3.94
C PHE A 327 -16.81 8.59 -5.46
N LEU A 328 -17.60 7.75 -6.14
CA LEU A 328 -17.62 7.69 -7.60
C LEU A 328 -18.12 8.99 -8.24
N GLU A 329 -19.09 9.67 -7.62
CA GLU A 329 -19.53 11.00 -8.05
C GLU A 329 -18.37 12.00 -7.96
N MET A 330 -17.63 11.99 -6.85
CA MET A 330 -16.48 12.86 -6.69
C MET A 330 -15.36 12.57 -7.68
N LEU A 331 -15.07 11.29 -7.91
CA LEU A 331 -14.08 10.85 -8.88
C LEU A 331 -14.42 11.33 -10.29
N LYS A 332 -15.69 11.21 -10.71
CA LYS A 332 -16.16 11.73 -12.01
C LYS A 332 -15.99 13.24 -12.10
N LYS A 333 -16.39 13.98 -11.06
CA LYS A 333 -16.27 15.45 -11.03
C LYS A 333 -14.82 15.91 -11.18
N LYS A 334 -13.87 15.22 -10.54
CA LYS A 334 -12.44 15.51 -10.67
C LYS A 334 -11.91 15.17 -12.06
N GLU A 335 -12.32 14.03 -12.60
CA GLU A 335 -11.94 13.59 -13.93
C GLU A 335 -12.53 14.48 -15.05
N ASP A 336 -13.75 14.99 -14.90
CA ASP A 336 -14.35 15.92 -15.88
C ASP A 336 -13.72 17.32 -15.85
N GLY A 337 -13.14 17.72 -14.70
CA GLY A 337 -12.40 18.97 -14.56
C GLY A 337 -10.98 18.92 -15.11
N GLY A 338 -10.47 17.74 -15.51
CA GLY A 338 -9.12 17.52 -16.02
C GLY A 338 -9.10 17.16 -17.51
N ALA A 339 -7.92 17.27 -18.13
CA ALA A 339 -7.70 16.74 -19.48
C ALA A 339 -7.42 15.23 -19.40
N HIS A 340 -8.44 14.39 -19.62
CA HIS A 340 -8.31 12.94 -19.65
C HIS A 340 -8.58 12.37 -21.05
N ASP A 341 -7.60 11.66 -21.59
CA ASP A 341 -7.60 11.13 -22.95
C ASP A 341 -8.22 9.72 -22.97
N GLY A 342 -9.56 9.64 -22.91
CA GLY A 342 -10.37 8.42 -23.15
C GLY A 342 -10.29 7.29 -22.10
N ASP A 343 -9.15 7.08 -21.43
CA ASP A 343 -8.93 6.05 -20.39
C ASP A 343 -9.41 6.53 -19.02
N ARG A 344 -10.72 6.48 -18.81
CA ARG A 344 -11.39 7.01 -17.62
C ARG A 344 -11.39 6.02 -16.45
N LEU A 345 -10.73 6.37 -15.36
CA LEU A 345 -10.72 5.60 -14.11
C LEU A 345 -12.14 5.46 -13.55
N SER A 346 -12.98 6.50 -13.65
CA SER A 346 -14.36 6.41 -13.14
C SER A 346 -15.21 5.34 -13.86
N LEU A 347 -14.93 5.09 -15.15
CA LEU A 347 -15.58 4.00 -15.90
C LEU A 347 -15.01 2.64 -15.52
N ALA A 348 -13.69 2.54 -15.31
CA ALA A 348 -13.06 1.32 -14.80
C ALA A 348 -13.65 0.94 -13.44
N VAL A 349 -13.69 1.88 -12.50
CA VAL A 349 -14.26 1.73 -11.14
C VAL A 349 -15.72 1.33 -11.15
N ARG A 350 -16.51 1.85 -12.10
CA ARG A 350 -17.92 1.49 -12.24
C ARG A 350 -18.13 0.09 -12.84
N SER A 351 -17.28 -0.30 -13.79
CA SER A 351 -17.43 -1.55 -14.56
C SER A 351 -16.82 -2.76 -13.87
N GLN A 352 -15.85 -2.54 -12.99
CA GLN A 352 -15.21 -3.60 -12.24
C GLN A 352 -15.94 -3.84 -10.92
N ALA A 353 -16.25 -5.10 -10.64
CA ALA A 353 -16.56 -5.48 -9.29
C ALA A 353 -15.26 -5.41 -8.47
N SER A 354 -15.24 -4.66 -7.36
CA SER A 354 -14.15 -4.61 -6.37
C SER A 354 -13.74 -5.98 -5.81
N ILE A 355 -14.45 -7.03 -6.22
CA ILE A 355 -14.39 -8.40 -5.77
C ILE A 355 -13.16 -9.12 -6.33
N LEU A 356 -12.53 -8.67 -7.43
CA LEU A 356 -11.42 -9.45 -8.01
C LEU A 356 -10.21 -9.55 -7.06
N TYR A 357 -9.68 -8.43 -6.58
CA TYR A 357 -8.53 -8.44 -5.67
C TYR A 357 -8.89 -9.03 -4.29
N ILE A 358 -10.02 -8.58 -3.71
CA ILE A 358 -10.53 -9.04 -2.41
C ILE A 358 -10.98 -10.52 -2.46
N GLY A 359 -11.39 -11.02 -3.61
CA GLY A 359 -11.79 -12.42 -3.77
C GLY A 359 -10.59 -13.37 -3.84
N ILE A 360 -9.48 -12.89 -4.41
CA ILE A 360 -8.22 -13.63 -4.50
C ILE A 360 -7.59 -13.81 -3.11
N PHE A 361 -7.60 -12.77 -2.26
CA PHE A 361 -6.97 -12.79 -0.93
C PHE A 361 -7.98 -12.77 0.20
#